data_AF-A0A1Y3X0I2-F1
#
_entry.id   AF-A0A1Y3X0I2-F1
#
_cell.length_a   1.000
_cell.length_b   1.000
_cell.length_c   1.000
_cell.angle_alpha   90.00
_cell.angle_beta   90.00
_cell.angle_gamma   90.00
#
_symmetry.space_group_name_H-M   'P 1'
#
loop_
_entity.id
_entity.type
_entity.pdbx_description
1 polymer ?
#
loop_
_entity_poly.entity_id
_entity_poly.type
_entity_poly.pdbx_seq_one_letter_code
_entity_poly.pdbx_strand_id
1 'polypeptide(L)' 'MKPIILRTQTRTDECIGTVRLTPEAEKVVRRLRFKTGLPIRQIVSEIIVQAESLIDISGDDDEDETDQ' A
#
# COMPACT_ATOMS: atom_id res chain seq x y z
N MET A 1 3.48 -0.54 17.41
CA MET A 1 3.16 -1.13 16.08
C MET A 1 4.03 -0.41 15.06
N LYS A 2 4.50 -1.09 13.99
CA LYS A 2 5.22 -0.40 12.91
C LYS A 2 4.21 0.14 11.89
N PRO A 3 4.21 1.45 11.57
CA PRO A 3 3.27 2.02 10.61
C PRO A 3 3.57 1.52 9.19
N ILE A 4 2.55 1.56 8.33
CA ILE A 4 2.71 1.34 6.88
C ILE A 4 3.00 2.72 6.29
N ILE A 5 4.21 2.91 5.78
CA ILE A 5 4.60 4.19 5.17
C ILE A 5 4.21 4.17 3.69
N LEU A 6 3.28 5.05 3.31
CA LEU A 6 2.95 5.32 1.91
C LEU A 6 3.66 6.59 1.48
N ARG A 7 4.70 6.45 0.65
CA ARG A 7 5.47 7.59 0.12
C ARG A 7 4.76 8.16 -1.09
N THR A 8 4.39 9.44 -1.06
CA THR A 8 3.83 10.09 -2.23
C THR A 8 4.95 10.36 -3.23
N GLN A 9 4.84 9.82 -4.45
CA GLN A 9 5.68 10.21 -5.57
C GLN A 9 4.78 10.81 -6.64
N THR A 10 5.18 11.95 -7.19
CA THR A 10 4.53 12.60 -8.33
C THR A 10 4.79 11.79 -9.61
N ARG A 11 4.23 10.59 -9.70
CA ARG A 11 4.17 9.83 -10.94
C ARG A 11 2.72 9.60 -11.34
N THR A 12 2.32 10.34 -12.37
CA THR A 12 1.07 10.22 -13.09
C THR A 12 1.10 8.98 -14.00
N ASP A 13 1.18 7.78 -13.42
CA ASP A 13 0.80 6.57 -14.15
C ASP A 13 -0.63 6.21 -13.70
N GLU A 14 -1.61 6.88 -14.32
CA GLU A 14 -3.03 6.65 -14.07
C GLU A 14 -3.38 5.18 -14.35
N CYS A 15 -3.45 4.38 -13.29
CA CYS A 15 -4.04 3.05 -13.32
C CYS A 15 -5.48 3.15 -12.81
N ILE A 16 -6.43 3.43 -13.71
CA ILE A 16 -7.86 3.42 -13.38
C ILE A 16 -8.41 2.00 -13.56
N GLY A 17 -8.93 1.44 -12.47
CA GLY A 17 -9.63 0.14 -12.46
C GLY A 17 -8.73 -1.11 -12.39
N THR A 18 -7.43 -1.02 -12.70
CA THR A 18 -6.48 -2.15 -12.56
C THR A 18 -5.21 -1.72 -11.86
N VAL A 19 -4.96 -2.23 -10.65
CA VAL A 19 -3.71 -2.01 -9.90
C VAL A 19 -2.64 -3.00 -10.35
N ARG A 20 -1.47 -2.50 -10.77
CA ARG A 20 -0.29 -3.33 -11.07
C ARG A 20 0.57 -3.48 -9.82
N LEU A 21 0.66 -4.71 -9.30
CA LEU A 21 1.56 -5.02 -8.20
C LEU A 21 3.01 -5.07 -8.69
N THR A 22 3.94 -4.60 -7.86
CA THR A 22 5.36 -4.89 -8.07
C THR A 22 5.63 -6.39 -7.88
N PRO A 23 6.71 -6.94 -8.47
CA PRO A 23 7.07 -8.35 -8.26
C PRO A 23 7.18 -8.75 -6.78
N GLU A 24 7.67 -7.85 -5.93
CA GLU A 24 7.78 -8.03 -4.48
C GLU A 24 6.40 -8.15 -3.83
N ALA A 25 5.48 -7.25 -4.18
CA ALA A 25 4.11 -7.27 -3.67
C ALA A 25 3.37 -8.53 -4.12
N GLU A 26 3.55 -8.97 -5.36
CA GLU A 26 2.93 -10.19 -5.87
C GLU A 26 3.40 -11.44 -5.08
N LYS A 27 4.69 -11.55 -4.77
CA LYS A 27 5.22 -12.66 -3.95
C LYS A 27 4.55 -12.72 -2.58
N VAL A 28 4.30 -11.58 -1.95
CA VAL A 28 3.62 -11.50 -0.65
C VAL A 28 2.19 -12.01 -0.77
N VAL A 29 1.43 -11.48 -1.73
CA VAL A 29 0.02 -11.83 -1.93
C VAL A 29 -0.15 -13.30 -2.33
N ARG A 30 0.71 -13.85 -3.21
CA ARG A 30 0.73 -15.28 -3.55
C ARG A 30 0.99 -16.17 -2.34
N ARG A 31 1.90 -15.77 -1.43
CA ARG A 31 2.17 -16.51 -0.19
C ARG A 31 0.97 -16.49 0.75
N LEU A 32 0.29 -15.36 0.88
CA LEU A 32 -0.94 -15.24 1.68
C LEU A 32 -2.06 -16.12 1.11
N ARG A 33 -2.24 -16.13 -0.21
CA ARG A 33 -3.18 -17.05 -0.89
C ARG A 33 -2.85 -18.50 -0.59
N PHE A 34 -1.58 -18.89 -0.69
CA PHE A 34 -1.18 -20.27 -0.41
C PHE A 34 -1.51 -20.70 1.03
N LYS A 35 -1.36 -19.81 2.01
CA LYS A 35 -1.65 -20.09 3.42
C LYS A 35 -3.14 -20.12 3.76
N THR A 36 -3.95 -19.30 3.09
CA THR A 36 -5.36 -19.07 3.46
C THR A 36 -6.35 -19.74 2.51
N GLY A 37 -5.93 -20.06 1.29
CA GLY A 37 -6.82 -20.51 0.20
C GLY A 37 -7.69 -19.40 -0.41
N LEU A 38 -7.63 -18.17 0.13
CA LEU A 38 -8.52 -17.09 -0.29
C LEU A 38 -8.13 -16.49 -1.66
N PRO A 39 -9.10 -15.98 -2.44
CA PRO A 39 -8.81 -15.23 -3.64
C PRO A 39 -7.95 -14.00 -3.36
N ILE A 40 -6.99 -13.70 -4.25
CA ILE A 40 -6.11 -12.54 -4.13
C ILE A 40 -6.89 -11.24 -3.90
N ARG A 41 -7.99 -11.06 -4.66
CA ARG A 41 -8.87 -9.88 -4.53
C ARG A 41 -9.38 -9.71 -3.10
N GLN A 42 -9.83 -10.79 -2.48
CA GLN A 42 -10.36 -10.74 -1.12
C GLN A 42 -9.25 -10.39 -0.11
N ILE A 43 -8.08 -11.04 -0.24
CA ILE A 43 -6.91 -10.78 0.62
C ILE A 43 -6.53 -9.30 0.55
N VAL A 44 -6.39 -8.74 -0.65
CA VAL A 44 -5.99 -7.35 -0.85
C VAL A 44 -7.06 -6.40 -0.31
N SER A 45 -8.34 -6.65 -0.59
CA SER A 45 -9.44 -5.82 -0.07
C SER A 45 -9.49 -5.80 1.45
N GLU A 46 -9.41 -6.95 2.12
CA GLU A 46 -9.42 -7.02 3.58
C GLU A 46 -8.22 -6.32 4.21
N ILE A 47 -7.04 -6.46 3.61
CA ILE A 47 -5.83 -5.78 4.09
C ILE A 47 -5.98 -4.27 3.97
N ILE A 48 -6.44 -3.75 2.82
CA ILE A 48 -6.57 -2.30 2.62
C ILE A 48 -7.53 -1.68 3.64
N VAL A 49 -8.69 -2.31 3.86
CA VAL A 49 -9.69 -1.83 4.83
C VAL A 49 -9.13 -1.82 6.26
N GLN A 50 -8.39 -2.87 6.66
CA GLN A 50 -7.80 -2.94 8.00
C GLN A 50 -6.57 -2.03 8.16
N ALA A 51 -5.83 -1.83 7.08
CA ALA A 51 -4.58 -1.08 7.08
C ALA A 51 -4.79 0.43 7.12
N GLU A 52 -5.94 0.96 6.69
CA GLU A 52 -6.21 2.41 6.62
C GLU A 52 -5.76 3.16 7.88
N SER A 53 -6.21 2.70 9.05
CA SER A 53 -5.88 3.31 10.35
C SER A 53 -4.40 3.24 10.75
N LEU A 54 -3.57 2.49 10.01
CA LEU A 54 -2.16 2.24 10.25
C LEU A 54 -1.26 2.86 9.16
N ILE A 55 -1.85 3.50 8.15
CA ILE A 55 -1.12 4.14 7.06
C ILE A 55 -0.69 5.53 7.51
N ASP A 56 0.60 5.80 7.39
CA ASP A 56 1.19 7.13 7.49
C ASP A 56 1.61 7.55 6.08
N ILE A 57 1.17 8.74 5.66
CA ILE A 57 1.45 9.28 4.33
C ILE A 57 2.58 10.28 4.48
N SER A 58 3.74 9.98 3.89
CA SER A 58 4.90 10.87 3.93
C SER A 58 5.14 11.45 2.53
N GLY A 59 5.19 12.77 2.43
CA GLY A 59 5.55 13.48 1.21
C GLY A 59 7.04 13.80 1.14
N ASP A 60 7.54 14.05 -0.08
CA ASP A 60 8.84 14.72 -0.28
C ASP A 60 8.75 16.22 0.10
N ASP A 61 7.54 16.76 0.33
CA ASP A 61 7.29 18.15 0.74
C ASP A 61 7.19 18.33 2.28
N ASP A 62 7.39 17.27 3.07
CA ASP A 62 7.47 17.37 4.54
C ASP A 62 8.90 17.75 5.01
N GLU A 63 9.70 18.37 4.14
CA GLU A 63 10.91 19.11 4.51
C GLU A 63 10.54 20.61 4.62
N ASP A 64 10.48 21.09 5.87
CA ASP A 64 10.52 22.50 6.28
C ASP A 64 9.22 23.35 6.28
N GLU A 65 8.16 22.89 6.96
CA GLU A 65 7.29 23.81 7.71
C GLU A 65 7.23 23.38 9.20
N THR A 66 8.33 23.60 9.92
CA THR A 66 8.25 23.88 11.36
C THR A 66 8.65 25.33 11.60
N ASP A 67 7.61 26.15 11.61
CA ASP A 67 7.41 27.39 12.37
C ASP A 67 8.47 27.79 13.41
N GLN A 68 9.05 28.99 13.18
CA GLN A 68 9.30 30.14 14.11
C GLN A 68 10.70 30.76 14.07
#